data_AF-A0A7C5P3V0-F1
#
_entry.id   AF-A0A7C5P3V0-F1
#
_cell.length_a   1.000
_cell.length_b   1.000
_cell.length_c   1.000
_cell.angle_alpha   90.00
_cell.angle_beta   90.00
_cell.angle_gamma   90.00
#
_symmetry.space_group_name_H-M   'P 1'
#
loop_
_entity.id
_entity.type
_entity.pdbx_description
1 polymer ?
#
loop_
_entity_poly.entity_id
_entity_poly.type
_entity_poly.pdbx_seq_one_letter_code
_entity_poly.pdbx_strand_id
1 'polypeptide(L)'
;MLNKEAEKAILTAQKSEITEHLIYGKLEQSVKDPKNKEVLKRISSNELKHYNFWKGYTHKDVKPDNLKIWKYFLISKIFRIY
;
A
#
# COMPACT_ATOMS: atom_id res chain seq x y z
N MET A 1 -25.29 6.04 -10.40
CA MET A 1 -24.02 6.75 -10.67
C MET A 1 -23.41 7.17 -9.34
N LEU A 2 -22.15 6.85 -9.08
CA LEU A 2 -21.43 7.40 -7.93
C LEU A 2 -21.37 8.94 -8.08
N ASN A 3 -21.58 9.67 -6.99
CA ASN A 3 -21.30 11.11 -6.95
C ASN A 3 -19.83 11.32 -7.35
N LYS A 4 -19.53 12.31 -8.20
CA LYS A 4 -18.16 12.63 -8.64
C LYS A 4 -17.20 12.86 -7.48
N GLU A 5 -17.69 13.39 -6.36
CA GLU A 5 -16.90 13.57 -5.13
C GLU A 5 -16.54 12.24 -4.49
N ALA A 6 -17.52 11.32 -4.42
CA ALA A 6 -17.31 9.97 -3.90
C ALA A 6 -16.35 9.17 -4.79
N GLU A 7 -16.47 9.28 -6.12
CA GLU A 7 -15.55 8.63 -7.05
C GLU A 7 -14.10 9.13 -6.85
N LYS A 8 -13.91 10.44 -6.70
CA LYS A 8 -12.59 11.03 -6.43
C LYS A 8 -12.01 10.55 -5.10
N ALA A 9 -12.84 10.45 -4.05
CA ALA A 9 -12.41 9.93 -2.76
C ALA A 9 -11.99 8.45 -2.87
N ILE A 10 -12.77 7.62 -3.56
CA ILE A 10 -12.44 6.20 -3.78
C ILE A 10 -11.14 6.05 -4.58
N LEU A 11 -10.95 6.82 -5.66
CA LEU A 11 -9.71 6.78 -6.44
C LEU A 11 -8.48 7.22 -5.61
N THR A 12 -8.67 8.17 -4.70
CA THR A 12 -7.62 8.60 -3.76
C THR A 12 -7.29 7.48 -2.77
N ALA A 13 -8.30 6.83 -2.19
CA ALA A 13 -8.11 5.67 -1.33
C ALA A 13 -7.41 4.55 -2.08
N GLN A 14 -7.92 4.17 -3.26
CA GLN A 14 -7.34 3.14 -4.13
C GLN A 14 -5.85 3.42 -4.43
N LYS A 15 -5.45 4.67 -4.69
CA LYS A 15 -4.04 5.04 -4.83
C LYS A 15 -3.24 4.79 -3.54
N SER A 16 -3.78 5.15 -2.39
CA SER A 16 -3.13 4.93 -1.09
C SER A 16 -2.96 3.42 -0.83
N GLU A 17 -4.00 2.62 -1.02
CA GLU A 17 -4.00 1.16 -0.81
C GLU A 17 -2.89 0.46 -1.60
N ILE A 18 -2.77 0.73 -2.91
CA ILE A 18 -1.71 0.11 -3.73
C ILE A 18 -0.31 0.64 -3.36
N THR A 19 -0.22 1.88 -2.90
CA THR A 19 1.05 2.46 -2.42
C THR A 19 1.48 1.77 -1.13
N GLU A 20 0.55 1.57 -0.20
CA GLU A 20 0.79 0.95 1.11
C GLU A 20 1.08 -0.54 0.96
N HIS A 21 0.37 -1.26 0.09
CA HIS A 21 0.70 -2.63 -0.30
C HIS A 21 2.20 -2.78 -0.63
N LEU A 22 2.71 -1.90 -1.49
CA LEU A 22 4.11 -1.90 -1.92
C LEU A 22 5.08 -1.46 -0.82
N ILE A 23 4.70 -0.50 0.03
CA ILE A 23 5.50 -0.09 1.19
C ILE A 23 5.64 -1.27 2.15
N TYR A 24 4.54 -1.86 2.61
CA TYR A 24 4.55 -2.98 3.54
C TYR A 24 5.26 -4.20 2.96
N GLY A 25 5.12 -4.48 1.66
CA GLY A 25 5.86 -5.55 0.99
C GLY A 25 7.37 -5.31 0.97
N LYS A 26 7.83 -4.06 0.80
CA LYS A 26 9.26 -3.72 0.92
C LYS A 26 9.75 -3.81 2.37
N LEU A 27 8.93 -3.38 3.33
CA LEU A 27 9.24 -3.47 4.75
C LEU A 27 9.40 -4.94 5.18
N GLU A 28 8.48 -5.81 4.78
CA GLU A 28 8.53 -7.25 5.01
C GLU A 28 9.90 -7.83 4.60
N GLN A 29 10.39 -7.47 3.41
CA GLN A 29 11.66 -7.97 2.90
C GLN A 29 12.88 -7.47 3.69
N SER A 30 12.74 -6.35 4.41
CA SER A 30 13.82 -5.72 5.17
C SER A 30 13.89 -6.15 6.63
N VAL A 31 12.82 -6.74 7.17
CA VAL A 31 12.69 -7.15 8.58
C VAL A 31 13.25 -8.56 8.79
N LYS A 32 14.06 -8.73 9.85
CA LYS A 32 14.65 -10.03 10.24
C LYS A 32 13.72 -10.89 11.09
N ASP A 33 12.97 -10.25 11.99
CA ASP A 33 12.07 -10.96 12.90
C ASP A 33 10.92 -11.62 12.10
N PRO A 34 10.75 -12.95 12.17
CA PRO A 34 9.78 -13.67 11.35
C PRO A 34 8.33 -13.31 11.69
N LYS A 35 8.04 -12.98 12.94
CA LYS A 35 6.69 -12.58 13.38
C LYS A 35 6.30 -11.22 12.79
N ASN A 36 7.20 -10.23 12.87
CA ASN A 36 7.01 -8.92 12.28
C ASN A 36 6.92 -9.00 10.74
N LYS A 37 7.73 -9.88 10.14
CA LYS A 37 7.66 -10.17 8.70
C LYS A 37 6.26 -10.66 8.30
N GLU A 38 5.73 -11.65 9.02
CA GLU A 38 4.38 -12.18 8.76
C GLU A 38 3.29 -11.11 8.94
N VAL A 39 3.39 -10.29 9.98
CA VAL A 39 2.47 -9.16 10.21
C VAL A 39 2.49 -8.19 9.03
N LEU A 40 3.66 -7.75 8.57
CA LEU A 40 3.80 -6.84 7.43
C LEU A 40 3.28 -7.46 6.13
N LYS A 41 3.54 -8.74 5.89
CA LYS A 41 3.01 -9.48 4.74
C LYS A 41 1.49 -9.52 4.76
N ARG A 42 0.89 -9.76 5.93
CA ARG A 42 -0.57 -9.78 6.10
C ARG A 42 -1.19 -8.41 5.84
N ILE A 43 -0.58 -7.34 6.37
CA ILE A 43 -1.03 -5.97 6.12
C ILE A 43 -0.94 -5.66 4.62
N SER A 44 0.22 -5.89 4.00
CA SER A 44 0.42 -5.73 2.55
C SER A 44 -0.65 -6.45 1.74
N SER A 45 -0.96 -7.70 2.09
CA SER A 45 -1.98 -8.50 1.38
C SER A 45 -3.40 -7.95 1.56
N ASN A 46 -3.70 -7.31 2.69
CA ASN A 46 -5.00 -6.71 2.94
C ASN A 46 -5.19 -5.43 2.11
N GLU A 47 -4.17 -4.57 2.01
CA GLU A 47 -4.28 -3.35 1.17
C GLU A 47 -4.46 -3.70 -0.31
N LEU A 48 -3.85 -4.80 -0.78
CA LEU A 48 -4.11 -5.29 -2.14
C LEU A 48 -5.57 -5.76 -2.33
N LYS A 49 -6.17 -6.37 -1.30
CA LYS A 49 -7.61 -6.74 -1.35
C LYS A 49 -8.49 -5.49 -1.38
N HIS A 50 -8.18 -4.47 -0.57
CA HIS A 50 -8.90 -3.19 -0.59
C HIS A 50 -8.77 -2.49 -1.95
N TYR A 51 -7.57 -2.46 -2.53
CA TYR A 51 -7.34 -1.95 -3.89
C TYR A 51 -8.24 -2.66 -4.91
N ASN A 52 -8.25 -3.99 -4.90
CA ASN A 52 -9.04 -4.79 -5.84
C ASN A 52 -10.54 -4.62 -5.62
N PHE A 53 -10.98 -4.50 -4.37
CA PHE A 53 -12.36 -4.18 -4.01
C PHE A 53 -12.78 -2.85 -4.66
N TRP A 54 -12.02 -1.78 -4.44
CA TRP A 54 -12.30 -0.47 -5.04
C TRP A 54 -12.21 -0.47 -6.56
N LYS A 55 -11.23 -1.18 -7.14
CA LYS A 55 -11.12 -1.39 -8.60
C LYS A 55 -12.37 -2.05 -9.18
N GLY A 56 -13.02 -2.94 -8.43
CA GLY A 56 -14.30 -3.53 -8.81
C GLY A 56 -15.44 -2.50 -8.97
N TYR A 57 -15.43 -1.43 -8.17
CA TYR A 57 -16.42 -0.35 -8.25
C TYR A 57 -16.03 0.79 -9.21
N THR A 58 -14.74 1.14 -9.26
CA THR A 58 -14.26 2.26 -10.09
C THR A 58 -13.95 1.85 -11.52
N HIS A 59 -13.72 0.56 -11.76
CA HIS A 59 -13.21 0.00 -13.02
C HIS A 59 -11.92 0.69 -13.52
N LYS A 60 -11.18 1.34 -12.64
CA LYS A 60 -9.96 2.09 -12.96
C LYS A 60 -8.76 1.41 -12.32
N ASP A 61 -7.65 1.38 -13.07
CA ASP A 61 -6.35 0.99 -12.53
C ASP A 61 -5.57 2.25 -12.14
N VAL A 62 -5.22 2.36 -10.86
CA VAL A 62 -4.57 3.55 -10.31
C VAL A 62 -3.14 3.21 -9.95
N LYS A 63 -2.19 3.97 -10.49
CA LYS A 63 -0.77 3.77 -10.22
C LYS A 63 -0.40 4.23 -8.81
N PRO A 64 0.51 3.51 -8.13
CA PRO A 64 0.99 3.89 -6.81
C PRO A 64 1.79 5.20 -6.82
N ASP A 65 1.95 5.77 -5.63
CA ASP A 65 2.84 6.91 -5.40
C ASP A 65 4.29 6.43 -5.20
N ASN A 66 5.06 6.44 -6.29
CA ASN A 66 6.46 5.99 -6.28
C ASN A 66 7.35 6.83 -5.36
N LEU A 67 7.06 8.12 -5.17
CA LEU A 67 7.84 9.00 -4.30
C LEU A 67 7.64 8.62 -2.84
N LYS A 68 6.39 8.35 -2.43
CA LYS A 68 6.11 7.80 -1.09
C LYS A 68 6.81 6.47 -0.87
N ILE A 69 6.68 5.53 -1.81
CA ILE A 69 7.34 4.22 -1.71
C ILE A 69 8.85 4.38 -1.50
N TRP A 70 9.49 5.27 -2.25
CA TRP A 70 10.93 5.52 -2.11
C TRP A 70 11.29 6.13 -0.75
N LYS A 71 10.53 7.12 -0.27
CA LYS A 71 10.72 7.74 1.05
C LYS A 71 10.63 6.71 2.17
N TYR A 72 9.59 5.88 2.19
CA TYR A 72 9.42 4.86 3.23
C TYR A 72 10.49 3.77 3.15
N PHE A 73 10.93 3.40 1.94
CA PHE A 73 12.05 2.49 1.77
C PHE A 73 13.37 3.06 2.29
N LEU A 74 13.62 4.36 2.08
CA LEU A 74 14.81 5.02 2.62
C LEU A 74 14.77 5.05 4.15
N ILE A 75 13.62 5.39 4.73
CA ILE A 75 13.38 5.35 6.18
C ILE A 75 13.63 3.94 6.70
N SER A 76 13.06 2.91 6.08
CA SER A 76 13.25 1.52 6.56
C SER A 76 14.70 1.04 6.49
N LYS A 77 15.48 1.55 5.53
CA LYS A 77 16.93 1.30 5.47
C LYS A 77 17.70 2.02 6.56
N ILE A 78 17.34 3.25 6.89
CA ILE A 78 18.02 4.07 7.92
C ILE A 78 17.70 3.55 9.32
N PHE A 79 16.43 3.25 9.60
CA PHE A 79 15.96 2.69 10.88
C PHE A 79 16.23 1.19 11.03
N ARG A 80 16.99 0.57 10.12
CA ARG A 80 17.48 -0.82 10.21
C ARG A 80 18.64 -1.01 11.19
N ILE A 81 18.99 0.04 11.95
CA ILE A 81 19.98 0.04 13.02
C ILE A 81 19.20 -0.13 14.33
N TYR A 82 18.97 -1.38 14.73
CA TYR A 82 19.02 -1.97 16.08
C TYR A 82 18.60 -3.44 15.96
#